data_AF-A0A8H6W018-F1
#
_entry.id   AF-A0A8H6W018-F1
#
_cell.length_a   1.000
_cell.length_b   1.000
_cell.length_c   1.000
_cell.angle_alpha   90.00
_cell.angle_beta   90.00
_cell.angle_gamma   90.00
#
_symmetry.space_group_name_H-M   'P 1'
#
loop_
_entity.id
_entity.type
_entity.pdbx_description
1 polymer ?
#
loop_
_entity_poly.entity_id
_entity_poly.type
_entity_poly.pdbx_seq_one_letter_code
_entity_poly.pdbx_strand_id
1 'polypeptide(L)'
;MPSNSRRIMSWIWTAVGAFDANESHLHESMRVEWARALARKDRWTEEVALLEEEMRRVLRYLEWQANWWEEQQGRRVVEGSIAAGLEAYARKSAGFSVSLRQHLEIRWAQPASDALRHFRAVDARAAAEDDLEEDKPGAGRQSSA
;
A
#
# COMPACT_ATOMS: atom_id res chain seq x y z
N MET A 1 -31.96 -14.53 4.15
CA MET A 1 -32.15 -14.85 2.71
C MET A 1 -30.77 -15.05 2.11
N PRO A 2 -30.37 -16.25 1.66
CA PRO A 2 -29.06 -16.44 1.04
C PRO A 2 -29.11 -15.91 -0.39
N SER A 3 -28.15 -15.04 -0.74
CA SER A 3 -27.98 -14.55 -2.11
C SER A 3 -27.38 -15.67 -2.96
N ASN A 4 -28.15 -16.16 -3.93
CA ASN A 4 -27.67 -17.08 -4.96
C ASN A 4 -26.77 -16.28 -5.92
N SER A 5 -25.45 -16.24 -5.69
CA SER A 5 -24.51 -15.76 -6.70
C SER A 5 -24.48 -16.78 -7.83
N ARG A 6 -25.38 -16.65 -8.82
CA ARG A 6 -25.25 -17.39 -10.07
C ARG A 6 -24.03 -16.84 -10.80
N ARG A 7 -22.86 -17.44 -10.56
CA ARG A 7 -21.66 -17.20 -11.37
C ARG A 7 -21.92 -17.80 -12.74
N ILE A 8 -22.59 -17.04 -13.61
CA ILE A 8 -22.70 -17.38 -15.02
C ILE A 8 -21.28 -17.24 -15.58
N MET A 9 -20.66 -18.38 -15.91
CA MET A 9 -19.35 -18.39 -16.57
C MET A 9 -19.44 -17.53 -17.82
N SER A 10 -18.48 -16.63 -18.01
CA SER A 10 -18.54 -15.70 -19.14
C SER A 10 -18.59 -16.45 -20.46
N TRP A 11 -19.31 -15.90 -21.44
CA TRP A 11 -19.50 -16.49 -22.78
C TRP A 11 -18.20 -16.91 -23.48
N ILE A 12 -17.07 -16.25 -23.16
CA ILE A 12 -15.72 -16.60 -23.60
C ILE A 12 -15.34 -18.04 -23.24
N TRP A 13 -15.81 -18.54 -22.10
CA TRP A 13 -15.59 -19.91 -21.62
C TRP A 13 -16.70 -20.89 -22.03
N THR A 14 -17.77 -20.41 -22.68
CA THR A 14 -18.95 -21.22 -23.09
C THR A 14 -19.16 -21.27 -24.61
N ALA A 15 -18.27 -20.64 -25.39
CA ALA A 15 -18.33 -20.68 -26.84
C ALA A 15 -17.99 -22.10 -27.35
N VAL A 16 -18.97 -22.73 -28.02
CA VAL A 16 -18.81 -24.03 -28.70
C VAL A 16 -17.77 -23.85 -29.81
N GLY A 17 -16.66 -24.60 -29.73
CA GLY A 17 -15.50 -24.49 -30.63
C GLY A 17 -14.24 -23.84 -30.01
N ALA A 18 -14.32 -23.29 -28.80
CA ALA A 18 -13.16 -22.70 -28.10
C ALA A 18 -12.08 -23.71 -27.66
N PHE A 19 -12.43 -25.01 -27.63
CA PHE A 19 -11.53 -26.07 -27.15
C PHE A 19 -10.99 -26.98 -28.26
N ASP A 20 -11.59 -26.98 -29.46
CA ASP A 20 -11.23 -27.89 -30.56
C ASP A 20 -10.23 -27.28 -31.56
N ALA A 21 -10.01 -25.97 -31.49
CA ALA A 21 -8.96 -25.29 -32.24
C ALA A 21 -8.19 -24.35 -31.31
N ASN A 22 -6.94 -24.74 -31.02
CA ASN A 22 -5.86 -23.90 -30.50
C ASN A 22 -5.69 -23.82 -28.97
N GLU A 23 -5.25 -24.91 -28.36
CA GLU A 23 -4.58 -24.95 -27.03
C GLU A 23 -3.56 -23.79 -26.87
N SER A 24 -2.86 -23.42 -27.95
CA SER A 24 -1.98 -22.25 -27.99
C SER A 24 -2.69 -20.91 -27.72
N HIS A 25 -3.90 -20.67 -28.23
CA HIS A 25 -4.66 -19.45 -27.91
C HIS A 25 -5.17 -19.46 -26.47
N LEU A 26 -5.53 -20.62 -25.94
CA LEU A 26 -5.93 -20.75 -24.53
C LEU A 26 -4.74 -20.44 -23.62
N HIS A 27 -3.55 -21.00 -23.89
CA HIS A 27 -2.33 -20.65 -23.15
C HIS A 27 -1.97 -19.18 -23.28
N GLU A 28 -2.10 -18.59 -24.46
CA GLU A 28 -1.81 -17.15 -24.66
C GLU A 28 -2.76 -16.27 -23.86
N SER A 29 -4.08 -16.54 -23.92
CA SER A 29 -5.06 -15.80 -23.12
C SER A 29 -4.83 -15.96 -21.62
N MET A 30 -4.48 -17.16 -21.15
CA MET A 30 -4.13 -17.41 -19.76
C MET A 30 -2.88 -16.63 -19.33
N ARG A 31 -1.83 -16.58 -20.17
CA ARG A 31 -0.62 -15.79 -19.92
C ARG A 31 -0.92 -14.30 -19.82
N VAL A 32 -1.76 -13.77 -20.72
CA VAL A 32 -2.17 -12.36 -20.70
C VAL A 32 -2.94 -12.04 -19.42
N GLU A 33 -3.89 -12.89 -19.02
CA GLU A 33 -4.64 -12.68 -17.78
C GLU A 33 -3.76 -12.80 -16.53
N TRP A 34 -2.81 -13.74 -16.52
CA TRP A 34 -1.81 -13.85 -15.46
C TRP A 34 -0.93 -12.60 -15.38
N ALA A 35 -0.38 -12.14 -16.50
CA ALA A 35 0.45 -10.93 -16.55
C ALA A 35 -0.32 -9.67 -16.09
N ARG A 36 -1.61 -9.56 -16.45
CA ARG A 36 -2.49 -8.49 -15.97
C ARG A 36 -2.74 -8.58 -14.47
N ALA A 37 -2.96 -9.79 -13.95
CA ALA A 37 -3.17 -10.01 -12.52
C ALA A 37 -1.89 -9.68 -11.73
N LEU A 38 -0.73 -10.11 -12.22
CA LEU A 38 0.57 -9.84 -11.64
C LEU A 38 0.87 -8.34 -11.62
N ALA A 39 0.75 -7.64 -12.75
CA ALA A 39 0.97 -6.20 -12.81
C ALA A 39 0.06 -5.40 -11.85
N ARG A 40 -1.17 -5.88 -11.61
CA ARG A 40 -2.07 -5.29 -10.62
C ARG A 40 -1.62 -5.57 -9.19
N LYS A 41 -1.16 -6.79 -8.90
CA LYS A 41 -0.56 -7.13 -7.60
C LYS A 41 0.63 -6.22 -7.32
N ASP A 42 1.56 -6.11 -8.27
CA ASP A 42 2.79 -5.33 -8.10
C ASP A 42 2.46 -3.86 -7.86
N ARG A 43 1.59 -3.25 -8.67
CA ARG A 43 1.12 -1.88 -8.44
C ARG A 43 0.50 -1.72 -7.04
N TRP A 44 -0.38 -2.64 -6.64
CA TRP A 44 -0.99 -2.59 -5.33
C TRP A 44 0.05 -2.64 -4.21
N THR A 45 1.10 -3.45 -4.36
CA THR A 45 2.17 -3.55 -3.36
C THR A 45 2.98 -2.26 -3.24
N GLU A 46 3.23 -1.59 -4.36
CA GLU A 46 3.85 -0.26 -4.39
C GLU A 46 2.97 0.78 -3.70
N GLU A 47 1.67 0.81 -4.04
CA GLU A 47 0.71 1.73 -3.45
C GLU A 47 0.62 1.57 -1.93
N VAL A 48 0.59 0.33 -1.42
CA VAL A 48 0.61 0.04 0.03
C VAL A 48 1.91 0.55 0.66
N ALA A 49 3.06 0.33 0.02
CA ALA A 49 4.34 0.81 0.53
C ALA A 49 4.42 2.35 0.58
N LEU A 50 3.88 3.02 -0.45
CA LEU A 50 3.77 4.48 -0.48
C LEU A 50 2.87 5.00 0.64
N LEU A 51 1.69 4.40 0.81
CA LEU A 51 0.72 4.77 1.85
C LEU A 51 1.32 4.67 3.27
N GLU A 52 2.10 3.60 3.54
CA GLU A 52 2.81 3.44 4.81
C GLU A 52 3.83 4.56 5.04
N GLU A 53 4.58 4.92 4.01
CA GLU A 53 5.58 5.98 4.09
C GLU A 53 4.94 7.36 4.22
N GLU A 54 3.85 7.62 3.50
CA GLU A 54 3.05 8.84 3.67
C GLU A 54 2.56 8.98 5.10
N MET A 55 2.03 7.92 5.71
CA MET A 55 1.60 7.96 7.10
C MET A 55 2.76 8.22 8.07
N ARG A 56 3.93 7.63 7.85
CA ARG A 56 5.14 7.98 8.64
C ARG A 56 5.50 9.46 8.51
N ARG A 57 5.44 10.01 7.30
CA ARG A 57 5.73 11.42 7.02
C ARG A 57 4.69 12.36 7.65
N VAL A 58 3.41 12.03 7.58
CA VAL A 58 2.32 12.79 8.20
C VAL A 58 2.51 12.87 9.71
N LEU A 59 2.79 11.74 10.37
CA LEU A 59 3.01 11.73 11.82
C LEU A 59 4.23 12.58 12.22
N ARG A 60 5.33 12.48 11.47
CA ARG A 60 6.54 13.30 11.68
C ARG A 60 6.27 14.79 11.44
N TYR A 61 5.51 15.13 10.41
CA TYR A 61 5.12 16.49 10.11
C TYR A 61 4.29 17.09 11.25
N LEU A 62 3.32 16.35 11.79
CA LEU A 62 2.48 16.84 12.89
C LEU A 62 3.28 17.09 14.17
N GLU A 63 4.28 16.25 14.46
CA GLU A 63 5.21 16.46 15.55
C GLU A 63 6.05 17.73 15.35
N TRP A 64 6.65 17.89 14.15
CA TRP A 64 7.37 19.11 13.80
C TRP A 64 6.48 20.35 13.90
N GLN A 65 5.23 20.27 13.41
CA GLN A 65 4.29 21.39 13.43
C GLN A 65 3.92 21.77 14.87
N ALA A 66 3.76 20.79 15.77
CA ALA A 66 3.52 21.06 17.19
C ALA A 66 4.67 21.86 17.81
N ASN A 67 5.92 21.40 17.61
CA ASN A 67 7.11 22.08 18.11
C ASN A 67 7.25 23.48 17.51
N TRP A 68 6.98 23.62 16.21
CA TRP A 68 7.01 24.91 15.52
C TRP A 68 6.04 25.92 16.15
N TRP A 69 4.82 25.47 16.51
CA TRP A 69 3.85 26.32 17.22
C TRP A 69 4.29 26.67 18.63
N GLU A 70 4.96 25.77 19.34
CA GLU A 70 5.54 26.08 20.66
C GLU A 70 6.61 27.17 20.56
N GLU A 71 7.47 27.11 19.55
CA GLU A 71 8.47 28.14 19.26
C GLU A 71 7.87 29.50 18.87
N GLN A 72 6.60 29.54 18.41
CA GLN A 72 5.94 30.81 18.10
C GLN A 72 5.46 31.56 19.34
N GLN A 73 5.42 30.91 20.52
CA GLN A 73 5.06 31.58 21.77
C GLN A 73 6.07 32.69 22.09
N GLY A 74 5.59 33.92 22.28
CA GLY A 74 6.45 35.07 22.60
C GLY A 74 7.39 35.54 21.47
N ARG A 75 7.32 34.95 20.26
CA ARG A 75 8.18 35.35 19.13
C ARG A 75 7.93 36.79 18.67
N ARG A 76 6.69 37.28 18.83
CA ARG A 76 6.32 38.66 18.52
C ARG A 76 6.25 39.46 19.82
N VAL A 77 6.97 40.58 19.86
CA VAL A 77 6.84 41.56 20.94
C VAL A 77 5.60 42.39 20.63
N VAL A 78 4.50 42.08 21.33
CA VAL A 78 3.22 42.79 21.22
C VAL A 78 2.71 43.04 22.63
N GLU A 79 1.96 44.12 22.84
CA GLU A 79 1.51 44.51 24.18
C GLU A 79 0.14 43.93 24.54
N GLY A 80 -0.07 43.77 25.86
CA GLY A 80 -1.38 43.54 26.46
C GLY A 80 -2.08 42.26 26.00
N SER A 81 -3.38 42.38 25.73
CA SER A 81 -4.27 41.26 25.40
C SER A 81 -3.89 40.52 24.11
N ILE A 82 -3.22 41.19 23.18
CA ILE A 82 -2.81 40.59 21.90
C ILE A 82 -1.71 39.55 22.12
N ALA A 83 -0.76 39.82 23.02
CA ALA A 83 0.28 38.86 23.39
C ALA A 83 -0.31 37.57 23.96
N ALA A 84 -1.22 37.72 24.94
CA ALA A 84 -1.92 36.59 25.55
C ALA A 84 -2.76 35.80 24.52
N GLY A 85 -3.40 36.49 23.57
CA GLY A 85 -4.16 35.86 22.49
C GLY A 85 -3.28 35.05 21.53
N LEU A 86 -2.12 35.59 21.14
CA LEU A 86 -1.16 34.89 20.28
C LEU A 86 -0.60 33.64 20.97
N GLU A 87 -0.27 33.75 22.26
CA GLU A 87 0.22 32.65 23.07
C GLU A 87 -0.83 31.54 23.23
N ALA A 88 -2.07 31.92 23.54
CA ALA A 88 -3.20 30.99 23.63
C ALA A 88 -3.46 30.29 22.29
N TYR A 89 -3.39 31.03 21.18
CA TYR A 89 -3.56 30.46 19.84
C TYR A 89 -2.43 29.48 19.49
N ALA A 90 -1.18 29.84 19.75
CA ALA A 90 -0.02 28.99 19.52
C ALA A 90 -0.14 27.67 20.30
N ARG A 91 -0.49 27.74 21.59
CA ARG A 91 -0.75 26.54 22.42
C ARG A 91 -1.88 25.68 21.89
N LYS A 92 -2.99 26.30 21.48
CA LYS A 92 -4.12 25.57 20.90
C LYS A 92 -3.72 24.83 19.63
N SER A 93 -2.95 25.48 18.76
CA SER A 93 -2.49 24.90 17.49
C SER A 93 -1.47 23.77 17.69
N ALA A 94 -0.56 23.92 18.67
CA ALA A 94 0.34 22.85 19.08
C ALA A 94 -0.46 21.64 19.61
N GLY A 95 -1.37 21.87 20.56
CA GLY A 95 -2.22 20.83 21.15
C GLY A 95 -3.09 20.11 20.11
N PHE A 96 -3.64 20.84 19.12
CA PHE A 96 -4.36 20.23 18.01
C PHE A 96 -3.48 19.29 17.18
N SER A 97 -2.26 19.73 16.86
CA SER A 97 -1.31 18.92 16.08
C SER A 97 -0.93 17.63 16.81
N VAL A 98 -0.69 17.71 18.12
CA VAL A 98 -0.42 16.54 18.98
C VAL A 98 -1.63 15.59 19.02
N SER A 99 -2.84 16.13 19.24
CA SER A 99 -4.06 15.33 19.31
C SER A 99 -4.35 14.62 17.99
N LEU A 100 -4.18 15.32 16.86
CA LEU A 100 -4.36 14.73 15.53
C LEU A 100 -3.33 13.63 15.28
N ARG A 101 -2.07 13.83 15.67
CA ARG A 101 -1.01 12.82 15.55
C ARG A 101 -1.39 11.55 16.29
N GLN A 102 -1.76 11.67 17.56
CA GLN A 102 -2.18 10.54 18.40
C GLN A 102 -3.38 9.80 17.82
N HIS A 103 -4.39 10.54 17.36
CA HIS A 103 -5.58 9.96 16.75
C HIS A 103 -5.25 9.17 15.48
N LEU A 104 -4.40 9.72 14.62
CA LEU A 104 -3.95 9.04 13.40
C LEU A 104 -3.07 7.83 13.71
N GLU A 105 -2.18 7.94 14.70
CA GLU A 105 -1.32 6.83 15.15
C GLU A 105 -2.16 5.64 15.64
N ILE A 106 -3.17 5.89 16.49
CA ILE A 106 -4.10 4.85 16.99
C ILE A 106 -4.93 4.25 15.85
N ARG A 107 -5.42 5.09 14.93
CA ARG A 107 -6.20 4.63 13.78
C ARG A 107 -5.34 3.84 12.79
N TRP A 108 -4.06 4.16 12.68
CA TRP A 108 -3.12 3.48 11.81
C TRP A 108 -2.60 2.17 12.41
N ALA A 109 -2.56 2.04 13.73
CA ALA A 109 -2.20 0.81 14.44
C ALA A 109 -3.32 -0.24 14.50
N GLN A 110 -4.39 -0.10 13.72
CA GLN A 110 -5.48 -1.06 13.68
C GLN A 110 -5.06 -2.37 12.99
N PRO A 111 -5.68 -3.52 13.32
CA PRO A 111 -5.37 -4.83 12.71
C PRO A 111 -5.41 -4.83 11.17
N ALA A 112 -6.24 -3.95 10.61
CA ALA A 112 -6.23 -3.48 9.22
C ALA A 112 -4.83 -3.30 8.62
N SER A 113 -4.06 -2.41 9.25
CA SER A 113 -2.72 -2.04 8.81
C SER A 113 -1.70 -3.15 9.08
N ASP A 114 -1.86 -3.92 10.15
CA ASP A 114 -0.95 -5.02 10.46
C ASP A 114 -1.09 -6.17 9.46
N ALA A 115 -2.31 -6.46 9.02
CA ALA A 115 -2.56 -7.41 7.93
C ALA A 115 -1.88 -6.97 6.62
N LEU A 116 -1.89 -5.68 6.30
CA LEU A 116 -1.23 -5.13 5.10
C LEU A 116 0.30 -5.24 5.19
N ARG A 117 0.89 -4.92 6.35
CA ARG A 117 2.33 -5.10 6.60
C ARG A 117 2.74 -6.56 6.48
N HIS A 118 1.92 -7.46 7.01
CA HIS A 118 2.16 -8.89 6.91
C HIS A 118 2.09 -9.39 5.47
N PHE A 119 1.04 -9.02 4.72
CA PHE A 119 0.91 -9.35 3.31
C PHE A 119 2.14 -8.90 2.51
N ARG A 120 2.58 -7.65 2.72
CA ARG A 120 3.79 -7.12 2.07
C ARG A 120 5.05 -7.91 2.43
N ALA A 121 5.22 -8.29 3.69
CA ALA A 121 6.38 -9.06 4.13
C ALA A 121 6.42 -10.46 3.49
N VAL A 122 5.25 -11.11 3.37
CA VAL A 122 5.11 -12.40 2.68
C VAL A 122 5.40 -12.24 1.19
N ASP A 123 4.86 -11.21 0.54
CA ASP A 123 5.05 -10.97 -0.88
C ASP A 123 6.51 -10.63 -1.23
N ALA A 124 7.18 -9.81 -0.41
CA ALA A 124 8.60 -9.52 -0.57
C ALA A 124 9.48 -10.76 -0.38
N ARG A 125 9.11 -11.66 0.53
CA ARG A 125 9.81 -12.94 0.73
C ARG A 125 9.60 -13.86 -0.46
N ALA A 126 8.38 -13.96 -0.99
CA ALA A 126 8.08 -14.77 -2.16
C ALA A 126 8.87 -14.29 -3.39
N ALA A 127 8.95 -12.96 -3.61
CA ALA A 127 9.76 -12.40 -4.68
C ALA A 127 11.26 -12.74 -4.55
N ALA A 128 11.81 -12.68 -3.33
CA ALA A 128 13.20 -13.04 -3.08
C ALA A 128 13.49 -14.55 -3.25
N GLU A 129 12.49 -15.41 -3.03
CA GLU A 129 12.61 -16.86 -3.29
C GLU A 129 12.57 -17.17 -4.80
N ASP A 130 11.78 -16.43 -5.60
CA ASP A 130 11.70 -16.54 -7.07
C ASP A 130 13.02 -16.10 -7.74
N ASP A 131 13.61 -14.98 -7.30
CA ASP A 131 14.90 -14.47 -7.80
C ASP A 131 16.07 -15.46 -7.59
N LEU A 132 15.99 -16.32 -6.57
CA LEU A 132 16.99 -17.36 -6.30
C LEU A 132 16.83 -18.61 -7.18
N GLU A 133 15.65 -18.82 -7.77
CA GLU A 133 15.36 -20.00 -8.59
C GLU A 133 15.72 -19.80 -10.07
N GLU A 134 15.71 -18.56 -10.56
CA GLU A 134 16.15 -18.19 -11.92
C GLU A 134 17.67 -18.34 -12.14
N ASP A 135 18.49 -18.31 -11.09
CA ASP A 135 19.97 -18.33 -11.17
C ASP A 135 20.57 -19.76 -11.17
N LYS A 136 19.74 -20.81 -11.27
CA LYS A 136 20.24 -22.19 -11.47
C LYS A 136 20.68 -22.36 -12.94
N PRO A 137 21.97 -22.65 -13.22
CA PRO A 137 22.42 -22.89 -14.59
C PRO A 137 21.68 -24.09 -15.16
N GLY A 138 20.97 -23.87 -16.28
CA GLY A 138 20.22 -24.89 -16.98
C GLY A 138 21.07 -26.14 -17.21
N ALA A 139 20.61 -27.27 -16.66
CA ALA A 139 21.25 -28.56 -16.85
C ALA A 139 21.41 -28.81 -18.36
N GLY A 140 22.67 -28.82 -18.81
CA GLY A 140 23.02 -28.90 -20.22
C GLY A 140 22.34 -30.10 -20.90
N ARG A 141 21.75 -29.85 -22.07
CA ARG A 141 21.39 -30.90 -23.02
C ARG A 141 22.66 -31.68 -23.35
N GLN A 142 22.82 -32.87 -22.80
CA GLN A 142 23.78 -33.82 -23.31
C GLN A 142 23.28 -34.30 -24.68
N SER A 143 23.94 -33.79 -25.71
CA SER A 143 23.90 -34.36 -27.05
C SER A 143 24.74 -35.63 -27.03
N SER A 144 24.10 -36.81 -27.09
CA SER A 144 24.78 -38.05 -27.44
C SER A 144 24.48 -38.40 -28.89
N ALA A 145 25.56 -38.78 -29.57
CA ALA A 145 25.68 -39.16 -30.98
C ALA A 145 24.97 -40.47 -31.33
#